data_AF-A0A2B2C977-F1
#
_entry.id   AF-A0A2B2C977-F1
#
_cell.length_a   1.000
_cell.length_b   1.000
_cell.length_c   1.000
_cell.angle_alpha   90.00
_cell.angle_beta   90.00
_cell.angle_gamma   90.00
#
_symmetry.space_group_name_H-M   'P 1'
#
loop_
_entity.id
_entity.type
_entity.pdbx_description
1 polymer ?
#
loop_
_entity_poly.entity_id
_entity_poly.type
_entity_poly.pdbx_seq_one_letter_code
_entity_poly.pdbx_strand_id
1 'polypeptide(L)' 'MFHPSVLSLFLYFPEDKSEYIPAAITFAIFLIGALLTMRVIILVSKREAKKAKELEKQLQNQEHTPRNS' A
#
# COMPACT_ATOMS: atom_id res chain seq x y z
N MET A 1 1.70 34.76 2.54
CA MET A 1 2.26 34.80 3.91
C MET A 1 2.19 33.39 4.49
N PHE A 2 3.31 32.70 4.58
CA PHE A 2 3.39 31.47 5.36
C PHE A 2 3.36 31.86 6.84
N HIS A 3 2.36 31.40 7.59
CA HIS A 3 2.27 31.70 9.02
C HIS A 3 3.12 30.65 9.77
N PRO A 4 4.29 31.01 10.34
CA PRO A 4 5.20 30.03 10.97
C PRO A 4 4.63 29.40 12.27
N SER A 5 3.47 29.86 12.73
CA SER A 5 2.79 29.40 13.95
C SER A 5 2.33 27.95 13.88
N VAL A 6 2.02 27.42 12.68
CA VAL A 6 1.68 25.98 12.53
C VAL A 6 2.87 25.06 12.79
N LEU A 7 4.10 25.49 12.49
CA LEU A 7 5.32 24.71 12.80
C LEU A 7 5.68 24.79 14.29
N SER A 8 5.38 25.93 14.94
CA SER A 8 5.61 26.14 16.37
C SER A 8 4.71 25.28 17.27
N LEU A 9 3.54 24.84 16.81
CA LEU A 9 2.60 24.05 17.63
C LEU A 9 3.07 22.61 17.89
N PHE A 10 4.00 22.08 17.09
CA PHE A 10 4.40 20.66 17.13
C PHE A 10 5.87 20.42 17.50
N LEU A 11 6.68 21.46 17.67
CA LEU A 11 8.09 21.37 18.07
C LEU A 11 8.28 21.48 19.59
N TYR A 12 7.37 20.91 20.38
CA TYR A 12 7.64 20.64 21.79
C TYR A 12 8.29 19.26 21.89
N PHE A 13 9.57 19.24 22.21
CA PHE A 13 10.30 18.00 22.45
C PHE A 13 10.35 17.77 23.96
N PRO A 14 9.67 16.73 24.48
CA PRO A 14 9.81 16.41 25.89
C PRO A 14 11.27 16.11 26.24
N GLU A 15 11.71 16.67 27.37
CA GLU A 15 13.04 16.43 27.95
C GLU A 15 13.16 14.97 28.40
N ASP A 16 12.09 14.41 28.99
CA ASP A 16 12.02 12.99 29.34
C ASP A 16 11.66 12.14 28.12
N LYS A 17 12.53 11.19 27.79
CA LYS A 17 12.34 10.30 26.63
C LYS A 17 11.15 9.36 26.78
N SER A 18 10.68 9.14 28.00
CA SER A 18 9.53 8.29 28.32
C SER A 18 8.23 8.83 27.72
N GLU A 19 8.11 10.14 27.54
CA GLU A 19 6.94 10.78 26.95
C GLU A 19 6.76 10.46 25.44
N TYR A 20 7.80 9.97 24.75
CA TYR A 20 7.69 9.49 23.37
C TYR A 20 7.18 8.05 23.25
N ILE A 21 7.12 7.28 24.35
CA ILE A 21 6.69 5.87 24.33
C ILE A 21 5.31 5.70 23.69
N PRO A 22 4.27 6.51 24.03
CA PRO A 22 2.97 6.42 23.38
C PRO A 22 3.04 6.65 21.87
N ALA A 23 3.81 7.65 21.43
CA ALA A 23 3.98 7.97 20.01
C ALA A 23 4.68 6.81 19.25
N ALA A 24 5.69 6.19 19.86
CA ALA A 24 6.38 5.04 19.29
C ALA A 24 5.45 3.82 19.15
N ILE A 25 4.60 3.56 20.14
CA ILE A 25 3.62 2.46 20.09
C ILE A 25 2.59 2.72 18.98
N THR A 26 2.02 3.93 18.92
CA THR A 26 1.07 4.29 17.86
C THR A 26 1.71 4.14 16.49
N PHE A 27 2.91 4.68 16.31
CA PHE A 27 3.66 4.55 15.06
C PHE A 27 3.90 3.09 14.69
N ALA A 28 4.32 2.25 15.64
CA ALA A 28 4.54 0.83 15.40
C ALA A 28 3.26 0.10 14.96
N ILE A 29 2.12 0.38 15.60
CA ILE A 29 0.83 -0.22 15.22
C ILE A 29 0.46 0.16 13.79
N PHE A 30 0.54 1.45 13.44
CA PHE A 30 0.25 1.91 12.08
C PHE A 30 1.23 1.37 11.06
N LEU A 31 2.52 1.28 11.40
CA LEU A 31 3.54 0.73 10.52
C LEU A 31 3.28 -0.76 10.23
N ILE A 32 2.99 -1.54 11.26
CA ILE A 32 2.62 -2.96 11.12
C ILE A 32 1.36 -3.07 10.25
N GLY A 33 0.33 -2.27 10.54
CA GLY A 33 -0.89 -2.23 9.74
C GLY A 33 -0.63 -1.93 8.26
N ALA A 34 0.19 -0.91 7.97
CA ALA A 34 0.55 -0.54 6.62
C ALA A 34 1.31 -1.67 5.89
N LEU A 35 2.27 -2.31 6.57
CA LEU A 35 3.01 -3.44 6.00
C LEU A 35 2.08 -4.63 5.69
N LEU A 36 1.16 -4.96 6.59
CA LEU A 36 0.18 -6.03 6.38
C LEU A 36 -0.76 -5.69 5.21
N THR A 37 -1.31 -4.48 5.17
CA THR A 37 -2.18 -4.04 4.07
C THR A 37 -1.45 -4.09 2.73
N MET A 38 -0.20 -3.60 2.66
CA MET A 38 0.60 -3.68 1.43
C MET A 38 0.83 -5.12 0.99
N ARG A 39 1.10 -6.04 1.92
CA ARG A 39 1.25 -7.47 1.62
C ARG A 39 -0.04 -8.08 1.04
N VAL A 40 -1.20 -7.73 1.60
CA VAL A 40 -2.51 -8.19 1.12
C VAL A 40 -2.78 -7.67 -0.30
N ILE A 41 -2.55 -6.38 -0.54
CA ILE A 41 -2.74 -5.77 -1.86
C ILE A 41 -1.88 -6.47 -2.92
N ILE A 42 -0.59 -6.71 -2.63
CA ILE A 42 0.32 -7.40 -3.55
C ILE A 42 -0.16 -8.83 -3.83
N LEU A 43 -0.65 -9.55 -2.81
CA LEU A 43 -1.16 -10.90 -2.97
C LEU A 43 -2.38 -10.94 -3.90
N VAL A 44 -3.34 -10.02 -3.70
CA VAL A 44 -4.55 -9.93 -4.52
C VAL A 44 -4.17 -9.54 -5.95
N SER A 45 -3.33 -8.53 -6.13
CA SER A 45 -2.86 -8.07 -7.44
C SER A 45 -2.20 -9.20 -8.25
N LYS A 46 -1.36 -10.04 -7.60
CA LYS A 46 -0.76 -11.20 -8.27
C LYS A 46 -1.79 -12.24 -8.72
N ARG A 47 -2.85 -12.44 -7.94
CA ARG A 47 -3.94 -13.36 -8.31
C ARG A 47 -4.73 -12.84 -9.50
N GLU A 48 -5.02 -11.54 -9.52
CA GLU A 48 -5.73 -10.88 -10.62
C GLU A 48 -4.89 -10.88 -11.89
N ALA A 49 -3.61 -10.52 -11.80
CA ALA A 49 -2.69 -10.56 -12.93
C ALA A 49 -2.59 -11.96 -13.57
N LYS A 50 -2.58 -13.02 -12.74
CA LYS A 50 -2.59 -14.40 -13.26
C LYS A 50 -3.86 -14.71 -14.03
N LYS A 51 -5.03 -14.32 -13.52
CA LYS A 51 -6.32 -14.53 -14.19
C LYS A 51 -6.41 -13.75 -15.51
N ALA A 52 -5.96 -12.50 -15.52
CA ALA A 52 -5.92 -11.67 -16.73
C ALA A 52 -5.05 -12.32 -17.81
N LYS A 53 -3.85 -12.79 -17.45
CA LYS A 53 -2.94 -13.48 -18.37
C LYS A 53 -3.52 -14.78 -18.94
N GLU A 54 -4.29 -15.51 -18.14
CA GLU A 54 -4.97 -16.73 -18.61
C GLU A 54 -6.09 -16.40 -19.61
N LEU A 55 -6.85 -15.32 -19.36
CA LEU A 55 -7.85 -14.82 -20.28
C LEU A 55 -7.23 -14.35 -21.61
N GLU A 56 -6.15 -13.58 -21.56
CA GLU A 56 -5.41 -13.15 -22.76
C GLU A 56 -4.95 -14.34 -23.61
N LYS A 57 -4.46 -15.41 -22.97
CA LYS A 57 -4.04 -16.63 -23.66
C LYS A 57 -5.21 -17.36 -24.32
N GLN A 58 -6.38 -17.41 -23.66
CA GLN A 58 -7.58 -18.01 -24.24
C GLN A 58 -8.05 -17.25 -25.47
N LEU A 59 -8.07 -15.91 -25.41
CA LEU A 59 -8.43 -15.05 -26.54
C LEU A 59 -7.46 -15.21 -27.72
N GLN A 60 -6.15 -15.23 -27.47
CA GLN A 60 -5.15 -15.50 -28.53
C GLN A 60 -5.34 -16.85 -29.22
N ASN A 61 -5.66 -17.90 -28.45
CA ASN A 61 -5.90 -19.23 -29.02
C ASN A 61 -7.21 -19.30 -29.83
N GLN A 62 -8.22 -18.49 -29.49
CA GLN A 62 -9.46 -18.39 -30.25
C GLN A 62 -9.26 -17.63 -31.57
N GLU A 63 -8.49 -16.53 -31.56
CA GLU A 63 -8.16 -15.76 -32.77
C GLU A 63 -7.28 -16.55 -33.76
N HIS A 64 -6.41 -17.43 -33.27
CA HIS A 64 -5.58 -18.30 -34.11
C HIS A 64 -6.30 -19.55 -34.65
N THR A 65 -7.53 -19.83 -34.21
CA THR A 65 -8.35 -20.84 -34.89
C THR A 65 -8.86 -20.21 -36.17
N PRO A 66 -8.44 -20.67 -37.37
CA PRO A 66 -8.88 -20.07 -38.62
C PRO A 66 -10.40 -20.16 -38.66
N ARG A 67 -11.05 -19.01 -38.75
CA ARG A 67 -12.49 -18.89 -38.96
C ARG A 67 -12.78 -19.56 -40.29
N ASN A 68 -13.08 -20.86 -40.24
CA ASN A 68 -13.45 -21.61 -41.43
C ASN A 68 -14.68 -20.88 -42.01
N SER A 69 -14.50 -20.42 -43.24
CA SER A 69 -15.50 -19.76 -44.08
C SER A 69 -15.98 -20.79 -45.09
#